data_AF-A0A6G4R4G6-F1
#
_entry.id   AF-A0A6G4R4G6-F1
#
_cell.length_a   1.000
_cell.length_b   1.000
_cell.length_c   1.000
_cell.angle_alpha   90.00
_cell.angle_beta   90.00
_cell.angle_gamma   90.00
#
_symmetry.space_group_name_H-M   'P 1'
#
loop_
_entity.id
_entity.type
_entity.pdbx_description
1 polymer ?
#
loop_
_entity_poly.entity_id
_entity_poly.type
_entity_poly.pdbx_seq_one_letter_code
_entity_poly.pdbx_strand_id
1 'polypeptide(L)'
;MLINLTSKAWYDAKDQTLFAIPLLEDALQPALGADYGGLAAFCAVLVAMEPDEAGNAPHRKPFDMVGRFAGTDLRFLSVSVGFSSEEIVEMTGLEVARVFAIRLKARLADRPARLPKAFDYPRFHKDISRALDAFIASSGGTGEPKAQ
;
A
#
# COMPACT_ATOMS: atom_id res chain seq x y z
N MET A 1 5.95 14.23 6.51
CA MET A 1 6.22 13.05 5.64
C MET A 1 5.21 13.07 4.49
N LEU A 2 5.59 12.63 3.29
CA LEU A 2 4.69 12.48 2.13
C LEU A 2 4.22 11.02 2.02
N ILE A 3 2.97 10.78 1.60
CA ILE A 3 2.52 9.47 1.15
C ILE A 3 2.42 9.50 -0.36
N ASN A 4 2.86 8.43 -1.01
CA ASN A 4 2.68 8.22 -2.44
C ASN A 4 2.19 6.79 -2.65
N LEU A 5 1.03 6.63 -3.26
CA LEU A 5 0.53 5.35 -3.71
C LEU A 5 0.74 5.24 -5.22
N THR A 6 1.23 4.08 -5.65
CA THR A 6 1.42 3.82 -7.07
C THR A 6 1.11 2.37 -7.40
N SER A 7 1.03 2.04 -8.68
CA SER A 7 0.72 0.69 -9.15
C SER A 7 1.63 0.27 -10.28
N LYS A 8 1.88 -1.03 -10.34
CA LYS A 8 2.49 -1.72 -11.46
C LYS A 8 1.62 -2.93 -11.81
N ALA A 9 0.90 -2.83 -12.92
CA ALA A 9 -0.08 -3.83 -13.33
C ALA A 9 0.07 -4.20 -14.81
N TRP A 10 -0.42 -5.39 -15.18
CA TRP A 10 -0.72 -5.72 -16.58
C TRP A 10 -1.77 -4.77 -17.17
N TYR A 11 -1.87 -4.78 -18.50
CA TYR A 11 -2.78 -3.90 -19.24
C TYR A 11 -4.25 -4.10 -18.84
N ASP A 12 -4.65 -5.34 -18.61
CA ASP A 12 -6.01 -5.73 -18.22
C ASP A 12 -6.40 -5.22 -16.82
N ALA A 13 -5.46 -5.18 -15.86
CA ALA A 13 -5.67 -4.70 -14.49
C ALA A 13 -5.36 -3.19 -14.30
N LYS A 14 -4.98 -2.48 -15.36
CA LYS A 14 -4.44 -1.12 -15.26
C LYS A 14 -5.51 -0.09 -14.85
N ASP A 15 -6.71 -0.19 -15.38
CA ASP A 15 -7.75 0.82 -15.17
C ASP A 15 -8.25 0.83 -13.72
N GLN A 16 -8.45 -0.36 -13.14
CA GLN A 16 -8.90 -0.53 -11.76
C GLN A 16 -7.83 -0.06 -10.77
N THR A 17 -6.56 -0.35 -11.05
CA THR A 17 -5.45 0.05 -10.17
C THR A 17 -5.20 1.55 -10.22
N LEU A 18 -5.34 2.19 -11.39
CA LEU A 18 -5.28 3.64 -11.52
C LEU A 18 -6.44 4.35 -10.79
N PHE A 19 -7.63 3.77 -10.76
CA PHE A 19 -8.76 4.33 -10.02
C PHE A 19 -8.61 4.14 -8.50
N ALA A 20 -8.04 3.03 -8.05
CA ALA A 20 -7.89 2.71 -6.63
C ALA A 20 -6.92 3.65 -5.89
N ILE A 21 -5.87 4.12 -6.57
CA ILE A 21 -4.81 4.93 -5.97
C ILE A 21 -5.32 6.24 -5.37
N PRO A 22 -5.99 7.14 -6.12
CA PRO A 22 -6.42 8.43 -5.59
C PRO A 22 -7.36 8.30 -4.39
N LEU A 23 -8.26 7.32 -4.41
CA LEU A 23 -9.21 7.08 -3.32
C LEU A 23 -8.50 6.78 -1.99
N LEU A 24 -7.42 5.98 -2.04
CA LEU A 24 -6.65 5.63 -0.86
C LEU A 24 -5.68 6.73 -0.44
N GLU A 25 -5.07 7.44 -1.39
CA GLU A 25 -4.24 8.61 -1.08
C GLU A 25 -5.03 9.64 -0.30
N ASP A 26 -6.22 10.00 -0.78
CA ASP A 26 -7.11 10.97 -0.12
C ASP A 26 -7.50 10.51 1.29
N ALA A 27 -7.70 9.21 1.50
CA ALA A 27 -8.04 8.66 2.81
C ALA A 27 -6.84 8.61 3.77
N LEU A 28 -5.62 8.38 3.26
CA LEU A 28 -4.41 8.22 4.06
C LEU A 28 -3.72 9.54 4.37
N GLN A 29 -3.82 10.53 3.49
CA GLN A 29 -3.13 11.81 3.64
C GLN A 29 -3.45 12.53 4.97
N PRO A 30 -4.71 12.56 5.46
CA PRO A 30 -5.06 13.17 6.75
C PRO A 30 -4.50 12.43 7.97
N ALA A 31 -4.12 11.15 7.81
CA ALA A 31 -3.57 10.32 8.89
C ALA A 31 -2.14 10.71 9.29
N LEU A 32 -1.49 11.54 8.48
CA LEU A 32 -0.09 11.90 8.68
C LEU A 32 0.09 12.87 9.85
N GLY A 33 0.72 12.38 10.90
CA GLY A 33 1.31 13.22 11.94
C GLY A 33 2.48 14.06 11.43
N ALA A 34 2.79 15.13 12.16
CA ALA A 34 3.79 16.14 11.77
C ALA A 34 5.22 15.59 11.66
N ASP A 35 5.60 14.60 12.47
CA ASP A 35 6.90 13.93 12.39
C ASP A 35 6.86 12.55 13.04
N TYR A 36 7.37 11.55 12.31
CA TYR A 36 7.59 10.18 12.77
C TYR A 36 9.08 9.86 12.95
N GLY A 37 9.98 10.76 12.56
CA GLY A 37 11.43 10.65 12.73
C GLY A 37 12.16 10.04 11.53
N GLY A 38 12.81 10.88 10.71
CA GLY A 38 13.86 10.43 9.78
C GLY A 38 13.39 9.73 8.50
N LEU A 39 12.09 9.63 8.24
CA LEU A 39 11.54 9.32 6.91
C LEU A 39 10.88 10.55 6.30
N ALA A 40 11.25 10.85 5.06
CA ALA A 40 10.65 11.92 4.27
C ALA A 40 9.37 11.45 3.56
N ALA A 41 9.32 10.18 3.15
CA ALA A 41 8.18 9.62 2.44
C ALA A 41 7.85 8.16 2.80
N PHE A 42 6.58 7.82 2.63
CA PHE A 42 6.05 6.46 2.63
C PHE A 42 5.44 6.17 1.26
N CYS A 43 5.89 5.11 0.60
CA CYS A 43 5.39 4.68 -0.70
C CYS A 43 4.70 3.31 -0.56
N ALA A 44 3.46 3.19 -1.02
CA ALA A 44 2.77 1.90 -1.10
C ALA A 44 2.52 1.55 -2.57
N VAL A 45 2.92 0.35 -2.99
CA VAL A 45 2.90 -0.08 -4.39
C VAL A 45 1.98 -1.27 -4.56
N LEU A 46 0.94 -1.12 -5.37
CA LEU A 46 0.11 -2.25 -5.81
C LEU A 46 0.81 -2.94 -6.98
N VAL A 47 1.04 -4.25 -6.88
CA VAL A 47 1.68 -5.05 -7.93
C VAL A 47 0.72 -6.15 -8.41
N ALA A 48 0.35 -6.11 -9.69
CA ALA A 48 -0.54 -7.07 -10.35
C ALA A 48 0.00 -7.47 -11.72
N MET A 49 1.08 -8.25 -11.69
CA MET A 49 1.95 -8.59 -12.82
C MET A 49 1.95 -10.08 -13.18
N GLU A 50 1.25 -10.94 -12.46
CA GLU A 50 1.09 -12.36 -12.82
C GLU A 50 -0.29 -12.82 -12.31
N PRO A 51 -0.86 -13.91 -12.85
CA PRO A 51 -2.18 -14.40 -12.44
C PRO A 51 -2.19 -15.05 -11.05
N ASP A 52 -1.05 -15.15 -10.36
CA ASP A 52 -0.97 -15.72 -9.01
C ASP A 52 -0.03 -14.92 -8.08
N GLU A 53 -0.12 -15.18 -6.77
CA GLU A 53 0.71 -14.48 -5.78
C GLU A 53 2.21 -14.83 -5.92
N ALA A 54 2.53 -16.08 -6.27
CA ALA A 54 3.89 -16.57 -6.40
C ALA A 54 4.64 -15.89 -7.57
N GLY A 55 3.99 -15.77 -8.72
CA GLY A 55 4.48 -15.06 -9.89
C GLY A 55 4.62 -13.56 -9.65
N ASN A 56 3.81 -12.97 -8.76
CA ASN A 56 3.97 -11.56 -8.38
C ASN A 56 5.16 -11.31 -7.43
N ALA A 57 5.67 -12.31 -6.71
CA ALA A 57 6.72 -12.11 -5.71
C ALA A 57 8.02 -11.48 -6.26
N PRO A 58 8.57 -11.90 -7.42
CA PRO A 58 9.72 -11.25 -8.04
C PRO A 58 9.48 -9.78 -8.40
N HIS A 59 8.25 -9.41 -8.77
CA HIS A 59 7.90 -8.04 -9.14
C HIS A 59 7.67 -7.13 -7.95
N ARG A 60 7.33 -7.69 -6.78
CA ARG A 60 7.21 -6.98 -5.50
C ARG A 60 8.54 -6.61 -4.87
N LYS A 61 9.48 -7.55 -4.90
CA LYS A 61 10.77 -7.43 -4.20
C LYS A 61 11.51 -6.09 -4.39
N PRO A 62 11.56 -5.47 -5.60
CA PRO A 62 12.22 -4.18 -5.78
C PRO A 62 11.58 -3.02 -5.02
N PHE A 63 10.31 -3.12 -4.66
CA PHE A 63 9.54 -2.08 -3.97
C PHE A 63 9.54 -2.27 -2.46
N ASP A 64 9.94 -3.42 -1.93
CA ASP A 64 10.02 -3.67 -0.49
C ASP A 64 11.38 -3.23 0.06
N MET A 65 11.51 -1.92 0.35
CA MET A 65 12.79 -1.34 0.76
C MET A 65 12.69 -0.07 1.60
N VAL A 66 13.71 0.18 2.40
CA VAL A 66 14.02 1.51 2.94
C VAL A 66 15.12 2.13 2.06
N GLY A 67 14.76 3.16 1.31
CA GLY A 67 15.61 3.79 0.30
C GLY A 67 16.09 5.20 0.65
N ARG A 68 16.83 5.79 -0.28
CA ARG A 68 17.24 7.19 -0.26
C ARG A 68 16.88 7.84 -1.59
N PHE A 69 16.42 9.09 -1.56
CA PHE A 69 16.24 9.85 -2.79
C PHE A 69 17.62 10.20 -3.37
N ALA A 70 17.79 9.96 -4.66
CA ALA A 70 19.06 10.19 -5.36
C ALA A 70 19.55 11.63 -5.13
N GLY A 71 20.82 11.78 -4.76
CA GLY A 71 21.41 13.10 -4.50
C GLY A 71 20.98 13.75 -3.18
N THR A 72 20.28 13.04 -2.28
CA THR A 72 19.85 13.58 -0.97
C THR A 72 20.08 12.58 0.18
N ASP A 73 20.05 13.07 1.41
CA ASP A 73 20.02 12.24 2.62
C ASP A 73 18.60 11.83 3.04
N LEU A 74 17.58 12.29 2.32
CA LEU A 74 16.19 11.98 2.62
C LEU A 74 15.91 10.51 2.35
N ARG A 75 15.28 9.85 3.32
CA ARG A 75 14.93 8.43 3.26
C ARG A 75 13.44 8.24 3.00
N PHE A 76 13.10 7.13 2.35
CA PHE A 76 11.72 6.70 2.18
C PHE A 76 11.55 5.24 2.60
N LEU A 77 10.35 4.90 3.05
CA LEU A 77 9.91 3.51 3.19
C LEU A 77 9.01 3.19 2.01
N SER A 78 9.34 2.15 1.25
CA SER A 78 8.49 1.60 0.20
C SER A 78 8.04 0.20 0.59
N VAL A 79 6.76 -0.08 0.43
CA VAL A 79 6.14 -1.38 0.67
C VAL A 79 5.26 -1.74 -0.51
N SER A 80 5.21 -3.02 -0.86
CA SER A 80 4.37 -3.51 -1.94
C SER A 80 3.35 -4.54 -1.49
N VAL A 81 2.21 -4.55 -2.17
CA VAL A 81 1.14 -5.52 -2.01
C VAL A 81 0.90 -6.18 -3.35
N GLY A 82 0.86 -7.51 -3.34
CA GLY A 82 0.66 -8.32 -4.54
C GLY A 82 -0.79 -8.68 -4.75
N PHE A 83 -1.18 -8.78 -6.01
CA PHE A 83 -2.49 -9.22 -6.47
C PHE A 83 -2.33 -10.11 -7.69
N SER A 84 -3.20 -11.10 -7.82
CA SER A 84 -3.41 -11.74 -9.12
C SER A 84 -4.03 -10.70 -10.08
N SER A 85 -3.59 -10.66 -11.33
CA SER A 85 -4.25 -9.84 -12.35
C SER A 85 -5.69 -10.31 -12.60
N GLU A 86 -5.94 -11.62 -12.58
CA GLU A 86 -7.27 -12.22 -12.73
C GLU A 86 -8.23 -11.79 -11.60
N GLU A 87 -7.71 -11.69 -10.37
CA GLU A 87 -8.48 -11.18 -9.23
C GLU A 87 -8.93 -9.73 -9.46
N ILE A 88 -8.06 -8.88 -10.03
CA ILE A 88 -8.33 -7.44 -10.18
C ILE A 88 -9.29 -7.14 -11.32
N VAL A 89 -9.20 -7.85 -12.45
CA VAL A 89 -10.02 -7.54 -13.64
C VAL A 89 -11.52 -7.72 -13.38
N GLU A 90 -11.87 -8.58 -12.42
CA GLU A 90 -13.26 -8.82 -12.00
C GLU A 90 -13.77 -7.80 -10.97
N MET A 91 -12.88 -6.97 -10.41
CA MET A 91 -13.20 -5.99 -9.38
C MET A 91 -13.46 -4.60 -9.96
N THR A 92 -14.33 -3.86 -9.31
CA THR A 92 -14.40 -2.39 -9.45
C THR A 92 -13.17 -1.75 -8.82
N GLY A 93 -12.82 -0.54 -9.25
CA GLY A 93 -11.68 0.18 -8.66
C GLY A 93 -11.85 0.48 -7.15
N LEU A 94 -13.09 0.59 -6.65
CA LEU A 94 -13.37 0.74 -5.22
C LEU A 94 -13.09 -0.57 -4.45
N GLU A 95 -13.44 -1.73 -5.02
CA GLU A 95 -13.11 -3.03 -4.45
C GLU A 95 -11.60 -3.26 -4.40
N VAL A 96 -10.88 -2.91 -5.48
CA VAL A 96 -9.41 -2.97 -5.50
C VAL A 96 -8.82 -2.08 -4.42
N ALA A 97 -9.30 -0.85 -4.26
CA ALA A 97 -8.86 0.06 -3.20
C ALA A 97 -9.09 -0.55 -1.80
N ARG A 98 -10.25 -1.16 -1.57
CA ARG A 98 -10.58 -1.78 -0.29
C ARG A 98 -9.70 -3.00 0.01
N VAL A 99 -9.51 -3.90 -0.96
CA VAL A 99 -8.62 -5.06 -0.78
C VAL A 99 -7.17 -4.61 -0.59
N PHE A 100 -6.72 -3.58 -1.30
CA PHE A 100 -5.39 -3.01 -1.12
C PHE A 100 -5.21 -2.42 0.28
N ALA A 101 -6.20 -1.70 0.81
CA ALA A 101 -6.17 -1.22 2.19
C ALA A 101 -6.03 -2.36 3.22
N ILE A 102 -6.80 -3.43 3.06
CA ILE A 102 -6.78 -4.60 3.96
C ILE A 102 -5.39 -5.26 3.93
N ARG A 103 -4.88 -5.56 2.74
CA ARG A 103 -3.58 -6.22 2.57
C ARG A 103 -2.42 -5.33 2.99
N LEU A 104 -2.49 -4.02 2.73
CA LEU A 104 -1.50 -3.04 3.17
C LEU A 104 -1.44 -2.96 4.70
N LYS A 105 -2.60 -2.93 5.37
CA LYS A 105 -2.67 -2.96 6.83
C LYS A 105 -1.99 -4.22 7.39
N ALA A 106 -2.31 -5.39 6.86
CA ALA A 106 -1.68 -6.64 7.27
C ALA A 106 -0.16 -6.60 7.06
N ARG A 107 0.30 -6.02 5.95
CA ARG A 107 1.73 -5.87 5.65
C ARG A 107 2.46 -4.95 6.63
N LEU A 108 1.80 -3.90 7.12
CA LEU A 108 2.36 -2.95 8.09
C LEU A 108 2.36 -3.48 9.54
N ALA A 109 1.74 -4.64 9.80
CA ALA A 109 1.91 -5.31 11.09
C ALA A 109 3.36 -5.81 11.27
N ASP A 110 4.03 -6.15 10.17
CA ASP A 110 5.43 -6.55 10.16
C ASP A 110 6.34 -5.33 10.01
N ARG A 111 7.12 -5.03 11.06
CA ARG A 111 8.08 -3.93 11.02
C ARG A 111 9.17 -4.18 9.95
N PRO A 112 9.32 -3.29 8.94
CA PRO A 112 10.39 -3.39 7.96
C PRO A 112 11.78 -3.30 8.62
N ALA A 113 12.72 -4.08 8.10
CA ALA A 113 14.11 -3.98 8.49
C ALA A 113 14.73 -2.64 8.05
N ARG A 114 15.79 -2.20 8.72
CA ARG A 114 16.64 -1.04 8.32
C ARG A 114 15.96 0.33 8.36
N LEU A 115 14.85 0.46 9.08
CA LEU A 115 14.26 1.77 9.39
C LEU A 115 15.27 2.66 10.16
N PRO A 116 15.21 3.99 9.99
CA PRO A 116 16.00 4.91 10.80
C PRO A 116 15.79 4.67 12.30
N LYS A 117 16.85 4.79 13.12
CA LYS A 117 16.75 4.57 14.57
C LYS A 117 15.73 5.48 15.25
N ALA A 118 15.63 6.72 14.77
CA ALA A 118 14.69 7.71 15.29
C ALA A 118 13.24 7.52 14.79
N PHE A 119 12.99 6.57 13.87
CA PHE A 119 11.66 6.38 13.32
C PHE A 119 10.74 5.65 14.30
N ASP A 120 9.69 6.33 14.74
CA ASP A 120 8.62 5.82 15.60
C ASP A 120 7.64 4.98 14.77
N TYR A 121 8.07 3.76 14.45
CA TYR A 121 7.25 2.80 13.72
C TYR A 121 5.92 2.48 14.43
N PRO A 122 5.87 2.27 15.77
CA PRO A 122 4.61 2.02 16.46
C PRO A 122 3.56 3.13 16.26
N ARG A 123 3.96 4.40 16.38
CA ARG A 123 3.05 5.53 16.14
C ARG A 123 2.64 5.62 14.67
N PHE A 124 3.60 5.50 13.76
CA PHE A 124 3.32 5.47 12.31
C PHE A 124 2.31 4.37 11.94
N HIS A 125 2.56 3.13 12.37
CA HIS A 125 1.69 1.99 12.10
C HIS A 125 0.28 2.21 12.65
N LYS A 126 0.17 2.76 13.88
CA LYS A 126 -1.13 3.07 14.50
C LYS A 126 -1.91 4.11 13.70
N ASP A 127 -1.26 5.22 13.33
CA ASP A 127 -1.93 6.33 12.64
C ASP A 127 -2.38 5.90 11.24
N ILE A 128 -1.52 5.20 10.48
CA ILE A 128 -1.87 4.65 9.17
C ILE A 128 -2.96 3.57 9.27
N SER A 129 -2.86 2.64 10.22
CA SER A 129 -3.87 1.58 10.40
C SER A 129 -5.24 2.15 10.70
N ARG A 130 -5.31 3.22 11.52
CA ARG A 130 -6.57 3.89 11.84
C ARG A 130 -7.23 4.49 10.61
N ALA A 131 -6.45 5.09 9.71
CA ALA A 131 -6.98 5.65 8.47
C ALA A 131 -7.41 4.57 7.48
N LEU A 132 -6.66 3.48 7.37
CA LEU A 132 -7.06 2.31 6.59
C LEU A 132 -8.37 1.72 7.13
N ASP A 133 -8.52 1.59 8.45
CA ASP A 133 -9.76 1.11 9.08
C ASP A 133 -10.95 2.02 8.81
N ALA A 134 -10.75 3.35 8.88
CA ALA A 134 -11.78 4.32 8.54
C ALA A 134 -12.21 4.19 7.07
N PHE A 135 -11.26 4.05 6.14
CA PHE A 135 -11.54 3.84 4.72
C PHE A 135 -12.29 2.53 4.46
N ILE A 136 -11.85 1.43 5.07
CA ILE A 136 -12.49 0.10 4.94
C ILE A 136 -13.93 0.15 5.48
N ALA A 137 -14.16 0.88 6.58
CA ALA A 137 -15.49 1.03 7.14
C ALA A 137 -16.41 1.92 6.28
N SER A 138 -15.88 3.01 5.69
CA SER A 138 -16.66 3.93 4.86
C SER A 138 -16.95 3.40 3.45
N SER A 139 -16.15 2.46 2.96
CA SER A 139 -16.31 1.81 1.65
C SER A 139 -17.22 0.56 1.68
N GLY A 140 -18.09 0.43 2.69
CA GLY A 140 -18.86 -0.78 3.07
C GLY A 140 -19.55 -1.55 1.91
N GLY A 141 -19.99 -2.82 2.07
CA GLY A 141 -20.22 -3.64 3.27
C GLY A 141 -19.88 -5.13 3.05
N THR A 142 -20.56 -6.02 3.79
CA THR A 142 -20.40 -7.49 3.88
C THR A 142 -20.17 -8.19 2.53
N GLY A 143 -18.92 -8.38 2.15
CA GLY A 143 -18.49 -9.41 1.23
C GLY A 143 -17.46 -10.22 1.98
N GLU A 144 -17.89 -11.21 2.75
CA GLU A 144 -16.99 -12.33 3.00
C GLU A 144 -16.45 -12.76 1.63
N PRO A 145 -15.15 -13.01 1.49
CA PRO A 145 -14.63 -13.58 0.25
C PRO A 145 -15.50 -14.81 -0.03
N LYS A 146 -16.11 -14.88 -1.22
CA LYS A 146 -16.77 -16.11 -1.65
C LYS A 146 -15.69 -17.19 -1.55
N ALA A 147 -15.79 -18.04 -0.53
CA ALA A 147 -15.03 -19.27 -0.49
C ALA A 147 -15.39 -20.01 -1.78
N GLN A 148 -14.36 -20.32 -2.56
CA GLN A 148 -14.46 -21.19 -3.73
C GLN A 148 -15.15 -22.49 -3.38
#